data_AF-A0AAU1CF39-F1
#
_entry.id   AF-A0AAU1CF39-F1
#
_cell.length_a   1.000
_cell.length_b   1.000
_cell.length_c   1.000
_cell.angle_alpha   90.00
_cell.angle_beta   90.00
_cell.angle_gamma   90.00
#
_symmetry.space_group_name_H-M   'P 1'
#
loop_
_entity.id
_entity.type
_entity.pdbx_description
1 polymer ?
#
loop_
_entity_poly.entity_id
_entity_poly.type
_entity_poly.pdbx_seq_one_letter_code
_entity_poly.pdbx_strand_id
1 'polypeptide(L)'
;MLAHQSDGTACQWKDEADELNKAGYRVLAAAPRLKPQPDAVVALSAPTQYARMNALRAVPELTSPVLYMVAEPDGDFGAGVREMNKKSVKSPEHKLVHVRDESAHGVALLYDDARWATVRGFLAKYGS
;
A
#
# COMPACT_ATOMS: atom_id res chain seq x y z
N MET A 1 -11.09 -5.74 2.07
CA MET A 1 -10.42 -5.35 0.80
C MET A 1 -11.51 -4.87 -0.15
N LEU A 2 -11.44 -3.68 -0.76
CA LEU A 2 -12.19 -3.50 -2.02
C LEU A 2 -11.23 -3.94 -3.13
N ALA A 3 -10.83 -5.21 -3.15
CA ALA A 3 -11.61 -6.25 -3.79
C ALA A 3 -11.93 -7.47 -2.91
N HIS A 4 -13.17 -7.94 -2.99
CA HIS A 4 -13.56 -9.30 -2.61
C HIS A 4 -13.51 -10.16 -3.88
N GLN A 5 -12.78 -11.29 -3.88
CA GLN A 5 -13.21 -12.62 -4.37
C GLN A 5 -12.32 -13.72 -3.78
N SER A 6 -12.92 -14.86 -3.46
CA SER A 6 -12.37 -15.97 -2.67
C SER A 6 -11.52 -16.97 -3.47
N ASP A 7 -11.31 -16.74 -4.77
CA ASP A 7 -10.80 -17.74 -5.72
C ASP A 7 -9.87 -17.18 -6.82
N GLY A 8 -9.53 -15.89 -6.79
CA GLY A 8 -8.67 -15.27 -7.81
C GLY A 8 -7.18 -15.51 -7.60
N THR A 9 -6.55 -16.32 -8.46
CA THR A 9 -5.09 -16.56 -8.42
C THR A 9 -4.30 -15.31 -8.84
N ALA A 10 -3.08 -15.11 -8.32
CA ALA A 10 -2.24 -13.94 -8.60
C ALA A 10 -1.99 -13.65 -10.11
N CYS A 11 -2.16 -14.64 -10.99
CA CYS A 11 -2.04 -14.48 -12.43
C CYS A 11 -3.23 -13.74 -13.07
N GLN A 12 -4.42 -13.82 -12.48
CA GLN A 12 -5.60 -13.10 -12.96
C GLN A 12 -5.44 -11.59 -12.80
N TRP A 13 -4.83 -11.16 -11.68
CA TRP A 13 -4.71 -9.74 -11.28
C TRP A 13 -3.77 -8.92 -12.15
N LYS A 14 -3.09 -9.53 -13.13
CA LYS A 14 -2.07 -8.86 -13.94
C LYS A 14 -2.67 -7.78 -14.84
N ASP A 15 -3.90 -7.98 -15.31
CA ASP A 15 -4.59 -7.05 -16.19
C ASP A 15 -5.39 -5.99 -15.40
N GLU A 16 -5.87 -6.33 -14.19
CA GLU A 16 -6.45 -5.36 -13.24
C GLU A 16 -5.38 -4.58 -12.48
N ALA A 17 -4.10 -4.98 -12.58
CA ALA A 17 -2.99 -4.42 -11.83
C ALA A 17 -2.84 -2.91 -12.04
N ASP A 18 -3.17 -2.40 -13.23
CA ASP A 18 -3.13 -0.96 -13.54
C ASP A 18 -4.27 -0.17 -12.88
N GLU A 19 -5.48 -0.72 -12.88
CA GLU A 19 -6.63 -0.12 -12.18
C GLU A 19 -6.48 -0.26 -10.67
N LEU A 20 -5.89 -1.34 -10.19
CA LEU A 20 -5.49 -1.53 -8.79
C LEU A 20 -4.29 -0.66 -8.40
N ASN A 21 -3.38 -0.34 -9.32
CA ASN A 21 -2.32 0.66 -9.11
C ASN A 21 -2.95 2.04 -8.85
N LYS A 22 -3.91 2.43 -9.69
CA LYS A 22 -4.69 3.66 -9.53
C LYS A 22 -5.57 3.64 -8.28
N ALA A 23 -6.15 2.48 -7.94
CA ALA A 23 -7.04 2.32 -6.79
C ALA A 23 -6.29 2.20 -5.46
N GLY A 24 -5.10 1.59 -5.43
CA GLY A 24 -4.28 1.40 -4.23
C GLY A 24 -3.87 2.74 -3.60
N TYR A 25 -3.61 3.75 -4.43
CA TYR A 25 -3.44 5.13 -3.97
C TYR A 25 -4.72 5.71 -3.33
N ARG A 26 -5.89 5.47 -3.95
CA ARG A 26 -7.18 5.94 -3.43
C ARG A 26 -7.47 5.33 -2.06
N VAL A 27 -7.00 4.10 -1.80
CA VAL A 27 -7.13 3.44 -0.50
C VAL A 27 -6.43 4.25 0.60
N LEU A 28 -5.20 4.72 0.42
CA LEU A 28 -4.52 5.51 1.46
C LEU A 28 -5.22 6.85 1.77
N ALA A 29 -5.71 7.54 0.74
CA ALA A 29 -6.38 8.83 0.92
C ALA A 29 -7.82 8.70 1.46
N ALA A 30 -8.50 7.58 1.18
CA ALA A 30 -9.90 7.37 1.54
C ALA A 30 -10.10 6.49 2.78
N ALA A 31 -9.22 5.52 3.05
CA ALA A 31 -9.35 4.56 4.14
C ALA A 31 -9.59 5.22 5.51
N PRO A 32 -8.91 6.31 5.88
CA PRO A 32 -9.16 6.99 7.15
C PRO A 32 -10.59 7.52 7.33
N ARG A 33 -11.34 7.69 6.23
CA ARG A 33 -12.71 8.22 6.22
C ARG A 33 -13.80 7.13 6.17
N LEU A 34 -13.43 5.87 5.93
CA LEU A 34 -14.37 4.76 5.88
C LEU A 34 -14.82 4.36 7.30
N LYS A 35 -16.06 3.87 7.42
CA LYS A 35 -16.59 3.31 8.67
C LYS A 35 -17.26 1.95 8.41
N PRO A 36 -16.73 0.84 8.96
CA PRO A 36 -15.42 0.75 9.61
C PRO A 36 -14.26 1.07 8.64
N GLN A 37 -13.10 1.46 9.17
CA GLN A 37 -11.87 1.49 8.35
C GLN A 37 -11.50 0.05 7.93
N PRO A 38 -10.76 -0.16 6.83
CA PRO A 38 -10.32 -1.50 6.42
C PRO A 38 -9.48 -2.19 7.50
N ASP A 39 -9.47 -3.51 7.56
CA ASP A 39 -8.68 -4.23 8.58
C ASP A 39 -7.17 -4.12 8.35
N ALA A 40 -6.75 -3.89 7.10
CA ALA A 40 -5.36 -3.63 6.73
C ALA A 40 -5.27 -2.79 5.43
N VAL A 41 -4.19 -2.02 5.30
CA VAL A 41 -3.86 -1.25 4.09
C VAL A 41 -2.47 -1.66 3.58
N VAL A 42 -2.34 -1.86 2.27
CA VAL A 42 -1.05 -2.08 1.60
C VAL A 42 -0.86 -0.99 0.55
N ALA A 43 0.29 -0.34 0.56
CA ALA A 43 0.60 0.79 -0.30
C ALA A 43 1.95 0.58 -1.00
N LEU A 44 1.92 0.49 -2.32
CA LEU A 44 3.08 0.25 -3.17
C LEU A 44 3.43 1.54 -3.92
N SER A 45 4.66 2.02 -3.82
CA SER A 45 5.15 3.25 -4.47
C SER A 45 4.16 4.41 -4.38
N ALA A 46 3.52 4.58 -3.22
CA ALA A 46 2.41 5.52 -3.09
C ALA A 46 2.92 6.97 -3.10
N PRO A 47 2.41 7.85 -3.99
CA PRO A 47 2.72 9.27 -3.92
C PRO A 47 2.07 9.90 -2.69
N THR A 48 2.68 10.97 -2.17
CA THR A 48 2.10 11.77 -1.09
C THR A 48 0.81 12.49 -1.52
N GLN A 49 0.74 12.88 -2.79
CA GLN A 49 -0.39 13.58 -3.40
C GLN A 49 -0.55 13.15 -4.87
N TYR A 50 -1.80 12.95 -5.29
CA TYR A 50 -2.17 12.71 -6.67
C TYR A 50 -3.51 13.39 -6.95
N ALA A 51 -3.53 14.26 -7.97
CA ALA A 51 -4.64 15.16 -8.24
C ALA A 51 -5.11 15.90 -6.96
N ARG A 52 -6.38 15.76 -6.58
CA ARG A 52 -6.99 16.42 -5.40
C ARG A 52 -6.88 15.61 -4.10
N MET A 53 -6.37 14.40 -4.15
CA MET A 53 -6.22 13.54 -2.98
C MET A 53 -4.84 13.78 -2.35
N ASN A 54 -4.79 13.77 -1.01
CA ASN A 54 -3.56 14.01 -0.26
C ASN A 54 -3.42 12.92 0.80
N ALA A 55 -2.64 11.89 0.47
CA ALA A 55 -2.39 10.75 1.36
C ALA A 55 -1.58 11.20 2.58
N LEU A 56 -0.62 12.12 2.39
CA LEU A 56 0.21 12.66 3.48
C LEU A 56 -0.62 13.34 4.59
N ARG A 57 -1.74 13.97 4.23
CA ARG A 57 -2.71 14.55 5.18
C ARG A 57 -3.68 13.52 5.76
N ALA A 58 -3.90 12.41 5.08
CA ALA A 58 -4.88 11.40 5.47
C ALA A 58 -4.30 10.36 6.44
N VAL A 59 -3.05 9.92 6.22
CA VAL A 59 -2.40 8.86 7.02
C VAL A 59 -2.32 9.11 8.54
N PRO A 60 -2.29 10.35 9.08
CA PRO A 60 -2.40 10.57 10.53
C PRO A 60 -3.72 10.10 11.14
N GLU A 61 -4.77 9.95 10.34
CA GLU A 61 -6.10 9.51 10.78
C GLU A 61 -6.35 8.01 10.51
N LEU A 62 -5.39 7.32 9.90
CA LEU A 62 -5.49 5.88 9.65
C LEU A 62 -5.29 5.10 10.96
N THR A 63 -6.32 4.38 11.39
CA THR A 63 -6.28 3.47 12.54
C THR A 63 -6.06 2.02 12.14
N SER A 64 -6.13 1.71 10.85
CA SER A 64 -5.79 0.41 10.30
C SER A 64 -4.28 0.19 10.24
N PRO A 65 -3.78 -1.03 10.51
CA PRO A 65 -2.44 -1.45 10.14
C PRO A 65 -2.13 -1.10 8.67
N VAL A 66 -0.92 -0.60 8.41
CA VAL A 66 -0.47 -0.25 7.07
C VAL A 66 0.91 -0.82 6.75
N LEU A 67 1.04 -1.42 5.57
CA LEU A 67 2.32 -1.80 4.97
C LEU A 67 2.62 -0.89 3.80
N TYR A 68 3.75 -0.20 3.86
CA TYR A 68 4.31 0.56 2.76
C TYR A 68 5.45 -0.24 2.11
N MET A 69 5.48 -0.30 0.78
CA MET A 69 6.59 -0.88 0.02
C MET A 69 6.98 0.06 -1.11
N VAL A 70 8.27 0.33 -1.23
CA VAL A 70 8.81 1.23 -2.25
C VAL A 70 10.23 0.81 -2.61
N ALA A 71 10.60 0.96 -3.87
CA ALA A 71 11.98 0.79 -4.32
C ALA A 71 12.83 2.01 -3.91
N GLU A 72 14.07 1.79 -3.51
CA GLU A 72 15.01 2.84 -3.13
C GLU A 72 15.33 3.80 -4.29
N PRO A 73 15.56 3.35 -5.54
CA PRO A 73 15.73 4.23 -6.69
C PRO A 73 14.42 4.78 -7.27
N ASP A 74 13.26 4.54 -6.63
CA ASP A 74 11.93 5.01 -7.07
C ASP A 74 11.69 6.50 -6.76
N GLY A 75 12.71 7.33 -7.05
CA GLY A 75 12.70 8.79 -6.97
C GLY A 75 11.97 9.38 -5.76
N ASP A 76 11.04 10.30 -6.03
CA ASP A 76 10.29 11.05 -5.01
C ASP A 76 9.34 10.15 -4.19
N PHE A 77 8.97 8.97 -4.69
CA PHE A 77 8.11 8.04 -3.96
C PHE A 77 8.80 7.52 -2.69
N GLY A 78 10.10 7.24 -2.75
CA GLY A 78 10.86 6.78 -1.59
C GLY A 78 10.88 7.82 -0.45
N ALA A 79 11.10 9.10 -0.76
CA ALA A 79 11.03 10.17 0.24
C ALA A 79 9.61 10.34 0.78
N GLY A 80 8.61 10.36 -0.10
CA GLY A 80 7.21 10.53 0.26
C GLY A 80 6.66 9.43 1.15
N VAL A 81 6.96 8.16 0.83
CA VAL A 81 6.54 7.00 1.62
C VAL A 81 7.17 7.01 3.01
N ARG A 82 8.44 7.38 3.14
CA ARG A 82 9.09 7.55 4.46
C ARG A 82 8.39 8.61 5.31
N GLU A 83 7.96 9.72 4.70
CA GLU A 83 7.22 10.76 5.40
C GLU A 83 5.82 10.27 5.83
N MET A 84 5.09 9.59 4.94
CA MET A 84 3.78 9.01 5.25
C MET A 84 3.87 7.96 6.37
N ASN A 85 4.91 7.12 6.35
CA ASN A 85 5.15 6.14 7.40
C ASN A 85 5.35 6.80 8.77
N LYS A 86 6.19 7.84 8.85
CA LYS A 86 6.39 8.63 10.08
C LYS A 86 5.10 9.28 10.59
N LYS A 87 4.19 9.65 9.70
CA LYS A 87 2.91 10.29 10.03
C LYS A 87 1.79 9.31 10.34
N SER A 88 1.98 8.01 10.13
CA SER A 88 0.96 6.97 10.40
C SER A 88 0.84 6.63 11.89
N VAL A 89 0.80 7.65 12.75
CA VAL A 89 0.95 7.54 14.21
C VAL A 89 -0.23 6.89 14.93
N LYS A 90 -1.41 6.87 14.31
CA LYS A 90 -2.61 6.20 14.83
C LYS A 90 -2.72 4.75 14.36
N SER A 91 -1.88 4.33 13.41
CA SER A 91 -1.86 2.95 12.97
C SER A 91 -1.19 2.07 14.03
N PRO A 92 -1.77 0.92 14.40
CA PRO A 92 -1.16 -0.02 15.34
C PRO A 92 0.11 -0.69 14.77
N GLU A 93 0.27 -0.73 13.44
CA GLU A 93 1.51 -1.14 12.78
C GLU A 93 1.68 -0.35 11.48
N HIS A 94 2.82 0.32 11.30
CA HIS A 94 3.17 1.02 10.06
C HIS A 94 4.48 0.46 9.51
N LYS A 95 4.41 -0.71 8.87
CA LYS A 95 5.58 -1.39 8.31
C LYS A 95 6.07 -0.67 7.06
N LEU A 96 7.38 -0.50 6.93
CA LEU A 96 8.02 0.04 5.74
C LEU A 96 9.01 -0.96 5.17
N VAL A 97 8.84 -1.33 3.91
CA VAL A 97 9.77 -2.16 3.14
C VAL A 97 10.42 -1.30 2.06
N HIS A 98 11.72 -1.05 2.22
CA HIS A 98 12.56 -0.37 1.22
C HIS A 98 13.33 -1.42 0.41
N VAL A 99 13.09 -1.49 -0.90
CA VAL A 99 13.75 -2.45 -1.79
C VAL A 99 14.96 -1.78 -2.45
N ARG A 100 16.18 -2.17 -2.07
CA ARG A 100 17.40 -1.40 -2.38
C ARG A 100 17.92 -1.56 -3.81
N ASP A 101 17.81 -2.76 -4.36
CA ASP A 101 18.50 -3.17 -5.60
C ASP A 101 17.54 -3.37 -6.79
N GLU A 102 16.45 -2.61 -6.86
CA GLU A 102 15.38 -2.82 -7.82
C GLU A 102 14.74 -1.48 -8.22
N SER A 103 14.41 -1.31 -9.51
CA SER A 103 13.73 -0.12 -10.05
C SER A 103 12.23 -0.35 -10.29
N ALA A 104 11.70 -1.48 -9.83
CA ALA A 104 10.28 -1.80 -9.88
C ALA A 104 9.42 -0.76 -9.17
N HIS A 105 8.26 -0.47 -9.77
CA HIS A 105 7.32 0.54 -9.31
C HIS A 105 5.91 -0.05 -9.16
N GLY A 106 5.22 0.33 -8.09
CA GLY A 106 3.83 -0.10 -7.83
C GLY A 106 3.72 -1.62 -7.75
N VAL A 107 2.75 -2.19 -8.47
CA VAL A 107 2.51 -3.65 -8.51
C VAL A 107 3.72 -4.48 -8.97
N ALA A 108 4.65 -3.91 -9.75
CA ALA A 108 5.86 -4.62 -10.16
C ALA A 108 6.76 -4.99 -8.97
N LEU A 109 6.60 -4.32 -7.83
CA LEU A 109 7.27 -4.70 -6.58
C LEU A 109 6.86 -6.09 -6.08
N LEU A 110 5.74 -6.62 -6.54
CA LEU A 110 5.19 -7.92 -6.12
C LEU A 110 5.54 -9.08 -7.06
N TYR A 111 6.27 -8.83 -8.15
CA TYR A 111 6.69 -9.89 -9.08
C TYR A 111 7.78 -10.81 -8.49
N ASP A 112 8.37 -10.40 -7.37
CA ASP A 112 9.25 -11.24 -6.56
C ASP A 112 8.45 -11.95 -5.47
N ASP A 113 8.65 -13.27 -5.38
CA ASP A 113 7.89 -14.14 -4.48
C ASP A 113 8.08 -13.78 -3.00
N ALA A 114 9.27 -13.32 -2.60
CA ALA A 114 9.55 -12.95 -1.21
C ALA A 114 8.81 -11.65 -0.82
N ARG A 115 8.75 -10.68 -1.72
CA ARG A 115 7.96 -9.46 -1.55
C ARG A 115 6.46 -9.76 -1.53
N TRP A 116 5.99 -10.65 -2.41
CA TRP A 116 4.59 -11.10 -2.36
C TRP A 116 4.26 -11.86 -1.07
N ALA A 117 5.15 -12.74 -0.60
CA ALA A 117 5.00 -13.43 0.68
C ALA A 117 4.94 -12.45 1.86
N THR A 118 5.69 -11.35 1.80
CA THR A 118 5.63 -10.29 2.82
C THR A 118 4.26 -9.63 2.88
N VAL A 119 3.64 -9.34 1.73
CA VAL A 119 2.28 -8.78 1.66
C VAL A 119 1.25 -9.79 2.19
N ARG A 120 1.33 -11.05 1.74
CA ARG A 120 0.41 -12.10 2.22
C ARG A 120 0.52 -12.34 3.72
N GLY A 121 1.73 -12.33 4.28
CA GLY A 121 1.93 -12.47 5.73
C GLY A 121 1.34 -11.30 6.51
N PHE A 122 1.46 -10.08 6.00
CA PHE A 122 0.84 -8.90 6.59
C PHE A 122 -0.70 -8.97 6.55
N LEU A 123 -1.26 -9.34 5.40
CA LEU A 123 -2.71 -9.51 5.25
C LEU A 123 -3.24 -10.69 6.07
N ALA A 124 -2.51 -11.79 6.21
CA ALA A 124 -2.94 -12.90 7.07
C ALA A 124 -2.94 -12.53 8.56
N LYS A 125 -2.07 -11.59 8.97
CA LYS A 125 -2.00 -11.09 10.35
C LYS A 125 -3.14 -10.14 10.69
N TYR A 126 -3.60 -9.35 9.73
CA TYR A 126 -4.48 -8.20 9.99
C TYR A 126 -5.79 -8.18 9.18
N GLY A 127 -5.84 -8.84 8.03
CA GLY A 127 -7.05 -8.99 7.23
C GLY A 127 -7.89 -10.15 7.75
N SER A 128 -9.16 -9.86 8.06
CA SER A 128 -10.17 -10.83 8.47
C SER A 128 -11.33 -10.85 7.49
#